data_AF-A0A7S2YVT1-F1
#
_entry.id   AF-A0A7S2YVT1-F1
#
_cell.length_a   1.000
_cell.length_b   1.000
_cell.length_c   1.000
_cell.angle_alpha   90.00
_cell.angle_beta   90.00
_cell.angle_gamma   90.00
#
_symmetry.space_group_name_H-M   'P 1'
#
loop_
_entity.id
_entity.type
_entity.pdbx_description
1 polymer ?
#
loop_
_entity_poly.entity_id
_entity_poly.type
_entity_poly.pdbx_seq_one_letter_code
_entity_poly.pdbx_strand_id
1 'polypeptide(L)'
;GDAFVSTADDTSAVVRGKGGSNSEKKALAMSIASPYMSSFALSNDVHLASMPERQQMNTLVKLGFHFAELSSFAETCDAATNDAPVDPYVRALCAGIEEVLQEYTDDVLDVEADFADNIVAHDASSVSLAGAQARLARYGTVLPALHRLAARYADATTTAAQHAGDDDDEDERLPAASQLLMELHEASCTAAPPWKDVASRLLWHLTQVFLRQTYAWVAHGELLGGAFFVAPSDGSAKSLELLDASAGASARATAEWHSGFDLKASLVPPFVSTRAASAVSFAGRAIRVLRHQQRVNVAQGRRVGDGDGDGDG
;
A
#
# COMPACT_ATOMS: atom_id res chain seq x y z
N GLY A 1 10.43 -6.71 37.49
CA GLY A 1 9.10 -6.43 36.93
C GLY A 1 9.00 -4.93 36.85
N ASP A 2 8.72 -4.40 35.66
CA ASP A 2 8.83 -3.00 35.23
C ASP A 2 10.26 -2.45 35.08
N ALA A 3 10.85 -2.73 33.91
CA ALA A 3 12.10 -2.12 33.43
C ALA A 3 11.91 -1.19 32.21
N PHE A 4 10.67 -1.03 31.74
CA PHE A 4 10.33 -0.20 30.59
C PHE A 4 9.42 0.94 31.05
N VAL A 5 9.86 2.18 30.85
CA VAL A 5 9.07 3.38 31.12
C VAL A 5 8.73 4.01 29.78
N SER A 6 7.44 4.14 29.49
CA SER A 6 6.93 4.98 28.41
C SER A 6 6.96 6.43 28.91
N THR A 7 7.88 7.23 28.39
CA THR A 7 7.89 8.68 28.63
C THR A 7 7.13 9.37 27.50
N ALA A 8 5.80 9.34 27.56
CA ALA A 8 4.97 10.27 26.80
C ALA A 8 4.66 11.45 27.72
N ASP A 9 5.34 12.57 27.48
CA ASP A 9 5.00 13.86 28.09
C ASP A 9 3.70 14.37 27.45
N ASP A 10 2.77 14.77 28.32
CA ASP A 10 1.42 15.27 28.02
C ASP A 10 1.43 16.40 26.97
N THR A 11 0.96 16.12 25.75
CA THR A 11 0.25 17.10 24.88
C THR A 11 -0.50 16.39 23.75
N SER A 12 -1.52 15.60 24.07
CA SER A 12 -2.67 15.43 23.16
C SER A 12 -3.86 14.82 23.92
N ALA A 13 -4.54 15.66 24.69
CA ALA A 13 -5.85 15.33 25.23
C ALA A 13 -6.87 15.25 24.07
N VAL A 14 -7.01 14.07 23.44
CA VAL A 14 -8.17 13.77 22.60
C VAL A 14 -9.32 13.41 23.53
N VAL A 15 -10.19 14.39 23.74
CA VAL A 15 -11.44 14.27 24.50
C VAL A 15 -12.31 13.17 23.88
N ARG A 16 -12.45 12.04 24.60
CA ARG A 16 -13.44 11.00 24.29
C ARG A 16 -14.84 11.50 24.66
N GLY A 17 -15.52 12.13 23.69
CA GLY A 17 -16.96 12.38 23.74
C GLY A 17 -17.75 11.08 23.50
N LYS A 18 -18.55 10.67 24.48
CA LYS A 18 -19.60 9.65 24.31
C LYS A 18 -20.85 10.30 23.71
N GLY A 19 -21.39 9.71 22.65
CA GLY A 19 -22.80 9.81 22.27
C GLY A 19 -23.05 10.45 20.91
N GLY A 20 -23.70 9.70 20.02
CA GLY A 20 -24.28 10.22 18.78
C GLY A 20 -24.21 9.22 17.65
N SER A 21 -25.33 8.54 17.37
CA SER A 21 -25.52 7.70 16.20
C SER A 21 -25.43 8.54 14.93
N ASN A 22 -24.49 8.24 14.03
CA ASN A 22 -24.65 8.44 12.60
C ASN A 22 -23.71 7.49 11.85
N SER A 23 -24.27 6.83 10.84
CA SER A 23 -23.59 5.92 9.92
C SER A 23 -22.70 6.72 8.98
N GLU A 24 -21.56 7.20 9.47
CA GLU A 24 -20.48 7.73 8.66
C GLU A 24 -19.54 6.58 8.30
N LYS A 25 -19.23 6.44 7.00
CA LYS A 25 -18.18 5.56 6.49
C LYS A 25 -16.87 5.98 7.14
N LYS A 26 -16.54 5.35 8.27
CA LYS A 26 -15.35 5.63 9.04
C LYS A 26 -14.17 5.02 8.28
N ALA A 27 -13.55 5.81 7.41
CA ALA A 27 -12.29 5.46 6.81
C ALA A 27 -11.31 5.10 7.94
N LEU A 28 -10.61 3.97 7.79
CA LEU A 28 -9.59 3.54 8.73
C LEU A 28 -8.44 4.55 8.61
N ALA A 29 -8.36 5.50 9.54
CA ALA A 29 -7.20 6.38 9.66
C ALA A 29 -6.03 5.52 10.10
N MET A 30 -5.14 5.19 9.17
CA MET A 30 -3.89 4.51 9.45
C MET A 30 -2.98 5.52 10.14
N SER A 31 -2.85 5.44 11.46
CA SER A 31 -1.99 6.32 12.24
C SER A 31 -0.79 5.52 12.73
N ILE A 32 0.40 5.97 12.34
CA ILE A 32 1.69 5.43 12.79
C ILE A 32 2.46 6.56 13.46
N ALA A 33 3.20 6.26 14.53
CA ALA A 33 3.95 7.27 15.26
C ALA A 33 5.06 7.88 14.38
N SER A 34 5.56 9.06 14.78
CA SER A 34 6.65 9.70 14.03
C SER A 34 7.91 8.83 14.06
N PRO A 35 8.56 8.56 12.91
CA PRO A 35 9.76 7.73 12.84
C PRO A 35 10.97 8.38 13.54
N TYR A 36 10.86 9.65 13.96
CA TYR A 36 11.90 10.41 14.64
C TYR A 36 11.72 10.46 16.16
N MET A 37 10.59 9.99 16.69
CA MET A 37 10.27 10.02 18.13
C MET A 37 10.33 8.60 18.67
N SER A 38 11.48 8.16 19.18
CA SER A 38 11.54 6.86 19.88
C SER A 38 10.92 7.01 21.27
N SER A 39 9.74 6.40 21.48
CA SER A 39 9.06 6.40 22.79
C SER A 39 9.67 5.40 23.79
N PHE A 40 10.46 4.43 23.30
CA PHE A 40 11.13 3.45 24.14
C PHE A 40 12.55 3.89 24.50
N ALA A 41 12.82 3.92 25.81
CA ALA A 41 14.14 4.14 26.39
C ALA A 41 14.32 3.28 27.64
N LEU A 42 15.56 2.91 27.95
CA LEU A 42 15.87 2.29 29.23
C LEU A 42 15.67 3.27 30.38
N SER A 43 15.11 2.80 31.50
CA SER A 43 15.02 3.60 32.72
C SER A 43 16.42 4.04 33.18
N ASN A 44 16.52 5.31 33.58
CA ASN A 44 17.76 5.89 34.09
C ASN A 44 18.23 5.24 35.40
N ASP A 45 17.36 4.51 36.10
CA ASP A 45 17.64 3.91 37.40
C ASP A 45 18.35 2.54 37.31
N VAL A 46 18.51 1.99 36.10
CA VAL A 46 19.21 0.71 35.90
C VAL A 46 20.73 0.93 35.91
N HIS A 47 21.36 0.89 37.09
CA HIS A 47 22.82 1.05 37.25
C HIS A 47 23.64 -0.23 36.97
N LEU A 48 23.00 -1.30 36.48
CA LEU A 48 23.64 -2.60 36.25
C LEU A 48 24.56 -2.64 35.01
N ALA A 49 24.50 -1.63 34.14
CA ALA A 49 25.23 -1.58 32.88
C ALA A 49 26.10 -0.32 32.78
N SER A 50 27.28 -0.46 32.19
CA SER A 50 28.15 0.66 31.86
C SER A 50 27.50 1.60 30.83
N MET A 51 27.96 2.85 30.75
CA MET A 51 27.43 3.81 29.77
C MET A 51 27.49 3.31 28.30
N PRO A 52 28.57 2.65 27.85
CA PRO A 52 28.61 2.03 26.52
C PRO A 52 27.57 0.93 26.34
N GLU A 53 27.40 0.02 27.31
CA GLU A 53 26.40 -1.06 27.24
C GLU A 53 24.97 -0.50 27.20
N ARG A 54 24.70 0.55 27.98
CA ARG A 54 23.41 1.26 27.91
C ARG A 54 23.14 1.83 26.52
N GLN A 55 24.15 2.38 25.86
CA GLN A 55 24.00 2.90 24.49
C GLN A 55 23.71 1.77 23.50
N GLN A 56 24.36 0.62 23.66
CA GLN A 56 24.09 -0.58 22.86
C GLN A 56 22.65 -1.06 23.04
N MET A 57 22.20 -1.20 24.29
CA MET A 57 20.82 -1.59 24.60
C MET A 57 19.79 -0.59 24.07
N ASN A 58 20.02 0.72 24.22
CA ASN A 58 19.12 1.74 23.67
C ASN A 58 19.03 1.67 22.15
N THR A 59 20.09 1.25 21.46
CA THR A 59 20.06 1.04 20.00
C THR A 59 19.13 -0.13 19.64
N LEU A 60 19.20 -1.23 20.39
CA LEU A 60 18.30 -2.38 20.20
C LEU A 60 16.84 -2.04 20.52
N VAL A 61 16.60 -1.30 21.60
CA VAL A 61 15.25 -0.84 21.98
C VAL A 61 14.63 0.03 20.88
N LYS A 62 15.41 0.88 20.22
CA LYS A 62 14.94 1.66 19.06
C LYS A 62 14.54 0.77 17.88
N LEU A 63 15.23 -0.34 17.64
CA LEU A 63 14.80 -1.31 16.62
C LEU A 63 13.42 -1.89 16.96
N GLY A 64 13.21 -2.25 18.23
CA GLY A 64 11.92 -2.71 18.73
C GLY A 64 10.79 -1.68 18.55
N PHE A 65 11.08 -0.38 18.71
CA PHE A 65 10.13 0.69 18.38
C PHE A 65 9.70 0.65 16.91
N HIS A 66 10.67 0.66 15.99
CA HIS A 66 10.34 0.62 14.56
C HIS A 66 9.59 -0.66 14.17
N PHE A 67 9.95 -1.81 14.76
CA PHE A 67 9.25 -3.07 14.55
C PHE A 67 7.78 -3.00 15.00
N ALA A 68 7.51 -2.49 16.21
CA ALA A 68 6.15 -2.41 16.74
C ALA A 68 5.24 -1.51 15.89
N GLU A 69 5.75 -0.35 15.46
CA GLU A 69 4.99 0.58 14.62
C GLU A 69 4.73 0.02 13.22
N LEU A 70 5.72 -0.66 12.62
CA LEU A 70 5.56 -1.31 11.32
C LEU A 70 4.59 -2.50 11.38
N SER A 71 4.62 -3.28 12.47
CA SER A 71 3.69 -4.40 12.69
C SER A 71 2.26 -3.91 12.84
N SER A 72 2.05 -2.88 13.66
CA SER A 72 0.75 -2.22 13.83
C SER A 72 0.21 -1.68 12.50
N PHE A 73 1.06 -1.06 11.70
CA PHE A 73 0.69 -0.58 10.37
C PHE A 73 0.24 -1.71 9.45
N ALA A 74 0.99 -2.81 9.40
CA ALA A 74 0.65 -3.97 8.57
C ALA A 74 -0.66 -4.65 9.01
N GLU A 75 -0.84 -4.88 10.31
CA GLU A 75 -2.09 -5.40 10.89
C GLU A 75 -3.30 -4.52 10.54
N THR A 76 -3.10 -3.20 10.51
CA THR A 76 -4.14 -2.24 10.13
C THR A 76 -4.51 -2.37 8.64
N CYS A 77 -3.55 -2.64 7.75
CA CYS A 77 -3.81 -2.90 6.33
C CYS A 77 -4.66 -4.16 6.12
N ASP A 78 -4.38 -5.20 6.91
CA ASP A 78 -5.04 -6.50 6.83
C ASP A 78 -6.44 -6.49 7.43
N ALA A 79 -6.62 -5.74 8.52
CA ALA A 79 -7.92 -5.53 9.15
C ALA A 79 -8.89 -4.71 8.28
N ALA A 80 -8.41 -4.07 7.20
CA ALA A 80 -9.24 -3.29 6.30
C ALA A 80 -10.23 -4.18 5.53
N THR A 81 -11.50 -4.12 5.95
CA THR A 81 -12.63 -4.79 5.30
C THR A 81 -13.06 -4.10 4.00
N ASN A 82 -13.93 -4.75 3.22
CA ASN A 82 -14.46 -4.22 1.95
C ASN A 82 -15.14 -2.84 2.06
N ASP A 83 -15.59 -2.42 3.24
CA ASP A 83 -16.27 -1.14 3.45
C ASP A 83 -15.30 0.07 3.50
N ALA A 84 -14.00 -0.17 3.71
CA ALA A 84 -12.94 0.84 3.65
C ALA A 84 -11.76 0.28 2.84
N PRO A 85 -11.86 0.24 1.50
CA PRO A 85 -10.87 -0.43 0.67
C PRO A 85 -9.53 0.31 0.71
N VAL A 86 -8.51 -0.31 1.30
CA VAL A 86 -7.12 0.14 1.20
C VAL A 86 -6.62 -0.01 -0.24
N ASP A 87 -5.88 1.00 -0.70
CA ASP A 87 -5.25 1.01 -2.03
C ASP A 87 -4.46 -0.31 -2.25
N PRO A 88 -4.65 -0.99 -3.38
CA PRO A 88 -3.97 -2.26 -3.65
C PRO A 88 -2.44 -2.17 -3.59
N TYR A 89 -1.84 -1.03 -3.91
CA TYR A 89 -0.40 -0.81 -3.78
C TYR A 89 0.05 -0.68 -2.33
N VAL A 90 -0.75 -0.03 -1.47
CA VAL A 90 -0.48 0.04 -0.02
C VAL A 90 -0.60 -1.35 0.58
N ARG A 91 -1.63 -2.13 0.21
CA ARG A 91 -1.74 -3.52 0.67
C ARG A 91 -0.55 -4.38 0.25
N ALA A 92 -0.08 -4.24 -0.99
CA ALA A 92 1.12 -4.93 -1.46
C ALA A 92 2.39 -4.47 -0.73
N LEU A 93 2.47 -3.19 -0.35
CA LEU A 93 3.54 -2.68 0.50
C LEU A 93 3.51 -3.34 1.89
N CYS A 94 2.34 -3.46 2.52
CA CYS A 94 2.20 -4.08 3.85
C CYS A 94 2.63 -5.56 3.82
N ALA A 95 2.22 -6.31 2.79
CA ALA A 95 2.66 -7.70 2.60
C ALA A 95 4.21 -7.80 2.47
N GLY A 96 4.83 -6.90 1.72
CA GLY A 96 6.29 -6.85 1.63
C GLY A 96 6.98 -6.42 2.93
N ILE A 97 6.36 -5.55 3.73
CA ILE A 97 6.85 -5.15 5.06
C ILE A 97 6.80 -6.36 6.00
N GLU A 98 5.69 -7.10 6.04
CA GLU A 98 5.52 -8.29 6.88
C GLU A 98 6.59 -9.35 6.62
N GLU A 99 6.95 -9.60 5.36
CA GLU A 99 8.05 -10.52 5.03
C GLU A 99 9.38 -10.09 5.68
N VAL A 100 9.69 -8.78 5.69
CA VAL A 100 10.91 -8.25 6.30
C VAL A 100 10.83 -8.30 7.83
N LEU A 101 9.65 -8.06 8.40
CA LEU A 101 9.41 -8.16 9.84
C LEU A 101 9.52 -9.62 10.31
N GLN A 102 9.09 -10.59 9.49
CA GLN A 102 9.25 -12.01 9.78
C GLN A 102 10.73 -12.40 9.79
N GLU A 103 11.52 -11.95 8.80
CA GLU A 103 12.97 -12.18 8.81
C GLU A 103 13.65 -11.57 10.05
N TYR A 104 13.22 -10.38 10.48
CA TYR A 104 13.71 -9.79 11.73
C TYR A 104 13.35 -10.64 12.95
N THR A 105 12.11 -11.15 12.99
CA THR A 105 11.63 -12.01 14.07
C THR A 105 12.43 -13.29 14.14
N ASP A 106 12.68 -13.94 13.01
CA ASP A 106 13.49 -15.16 12.93
C ASP A 106 14.94 -14.89 13.42
N ASP A 107 15.55 -13.80 12.98
CA ASP A 107 16.89 -13.38 13.44
C ASP A 107 16.94 -13.10 14.96
N VAL A 108 15.87 -12.53 15.54
CA VAL A 108 15.75 -12.30 16.98
C VAL A 108 15.59 -13.60 17.74
N LEU A 109 14.75 -14.52 17.25
CA LEU A 109 14.55 -15.85 17.84
C LEU A 109 15.86 -16.65 17.86
N ASP A 110 16.65 -16.57 16.79
CA ASP A 110 17.96 -17.22 16.78
C ASP A 110 18.93 -16.60 17.80
N VAL A 111 18.86 -15.28 18.02
CA VAL A 111 19.65 -14.62 19.07
C VAL A 111 19.19 -15.10 20.45
N GLU A 112 17.88 -15.20 20.68
CA GLU A 112 17.31 -15.72 21.93
C GLU A 112 17.69 -17.18 22.19
N ALA A 113 17.65 -18.03 21.17
CA ALA A 113 18.07 -19.42 21.25
C ALA A 113 19.56 -19.54 21.63
N ASP A 114 20.42 -18.76 20.98
CA ASP A 114 21.85 -18.69 21.33
C ASP A 114 22.04 -18.27 22.79
N PHE A 115 21.30 -17.27 23.29
CA PHE A 115 21.35 -16.88 24.69
C PHE A 115 20.90 -18.01 25.62
N ALA A 116 19.81 -18.70 25.31
CA ALA A 116 19.28 -19.79 26.11
C ALA A 116 20.25 -20.97 26.20
N ASP A 117 20.82 -21.40 25.07
CA ASP A 117 21.75 -22.53 25.01
C ASP A 117 23.02 -22.25 25.81
N ASN A 118 23.55 -21.02 25.76
CA ASN A 118 24.75 -20.64 26.52
C ASN A 118 24.49 -20.52 28.02
N ILE A 119 23.28 -20.11 28.44
CA ILE A 119 22.89 -20.13 29.86
C ILE A 119 22.86 -21.58 30.38
N VAL A 120 22.28 -22.50 29.61
CA VAL A 120 22.13 -23.91 29.98
C VAL A 120 23.47 -24.64 29.96
N ALA A 121 24.34 -24.37 28.99
CA ALA A 121 25.64 -25.03 28.85
C ALA A 121 26.66 -24.61 29.93
N HIS A 122 26.38 -23.55 30.71
CA HIS A 122 27.34 -22.92 31.63
C HIS A 122 28.68 -22.56 30.97
N ASP A 123 28.70 -22.47 29.64
CA ASP A 123 29.88 -22.09 28.89
C ASP A 123 30.04 -20.57 28.98
N ALA A 124 31.15 -20.15 29.59
CA ALA A 124 31.49 -18.74 29.76
C ALA A 124 31.85 -18.03 28.44
N SER A 125 31.75 -18.71 27.27
CA SER A 125 31.80 -18.03 25.97
C SER A 125 30.46 -17.36 25.70
N SER A 126 30.24 -16.29 26.46
CA SER A 126 29.03 -15.49 26.44
C SER A 126 28.69 -15.01 25.03
N VAL A 127 27.46 -15.26 24.58
CA VAL A 127 26.83 -14.38 23.59
C VAL A 127 26.84 -12.99 24.21
N SER A 128 27.72 -12.14 23.69
CA SER A 128 27.83 -10.79 24.19
C SER A 128 26.69 -9.95 23.60
N LEU A 129 26.28 -8.92 24.34
CA LEU A 129 25.38 -7.89 23.82
C LEU A 129 25.89 -7.31 22.48
N ALA A 130 27.21 -7.19 22.33
CA ALA A 130 27.86 -6.79 21.09
C ALA A 130 27.63 -7.79 19.94
N GLY A 131 27.60 -9.09 20.22
CA GLY A 131 27.27 -10.15 19.25
C GLY A 131 25.83 -10.04 18.76
N ALA A 132 24.88 -9.87 19.68
CA ALA A 132 23.46 -9.63 19.33
C ALA A 132 23.30 -8.37 18.46
N GLN A 133 23.97 -7.28 18.84
CA GLN A 133 23.95 -6.04 18.06
C GLN A 133 24.59 -6.20 16.68
N ALA A 134 25.67 -6.97 16.56
CA ALA A 134 26.31 -7.25 15.28
C ALA A 134 25.38 -8.05 14.35
N ARG A 135 24.67 -9.07 14.88
CA ARG A 135 23.69 -9.85 14.11
C ARG A 135 22.53 -8.98 13.62
N LEU A 136 22.01 -8.11 14.49
CA LEU A 136 20.88 -7.23 14.17
C LEU A 136 21.28 -5.92 13.46
N ALA A 137 22.58 -5.70 13.19
CA ALA A 137 23.09 -4.43 12.66
C ALA A 137 22.43 -4.03 11.32
N ARG A 138 22.07 -5.01 10.47
CA ARG A 138 21.41 -4.75 9.18
C ARG A 138 20.09 -3.99 9.36
N TYR A 139 19.34 -4.34 10.41
CA TYR A 139 18.03 -3.75 10.72
C TYR A 139 18.11 -2.30 11.20
N GLY A 140 19.29 -1.86 11.66
CA GLY A 140 19.59 -0.48 12.01
C GLY A 140 19.42 0.51 10.86
N THR A 141 19.53 0.06 9.62
CA THR A 141 19.29 0.91 8.43
C THR A 141 17.94 0.61 7.79
N VAL A 142 17.54 -0.66 7.76
CA VAL A 142 16.31 -1.13 7.10
C VAL A 142 15.05 -0.67 7.82
N LEU A 143 14.89 -0.97 9.11
CA LEU A 143 13.64 -0.70 9.83
C LEU A 143 13.30 0.81 9.90
N PRO A 144 14.26 1.73 10.17
CA PRO A 144 13.96 3.16 10.13
C PRO A 144 13.63 3.67 8.72
N ALA A 145 14.21 3.10 7.66
CA ALA A 145 13.86 3.45 6.29
C ALA A 145 12.44 3.00 5.95
N LEU A 146 12.08 1.76 6.31
CA LEU A 146 10.72 1.22 6.17
C LEU A 146 9.71 2.04 6.95
N HIS A 147 9.99 2.37 8.21
CA HIS A 147 9.06 3.15 9.04
C HIS A 147 8.83 4.53 8.41
N ARG A 148 9.88 5.21 7.92
CA ARG A 148 9.70 6.49 7.19
C ARG A 148 8.84 6.34 5.94
N LEU A 149 8.98 5.23 5.21
CA LEU A 149 8.15 4.95 4.04
C LEU A 149 6.69 4.74 4.46
N ALA A 150 6.43 3.82 5.40
CA ALA A 150 5.09 3.52 5.91
C ALA A 150 4.37 4.76 6.44
N ALA A 151 5.06 5.61 7.23
CA ALA A 151 4.50 6.85 7.76
C ALA A 151 4.00 7.81 6.68
N ARG A 152 4.77 8.01 5.61
CA ARG A 152 4.32 8.89 4.52
C ARG A 152 3.05 8.38 3.83
N TYR A 153 2.90 7.07 3.68
CA TYR A 153 1.72 6.48 3.04
C TYR A 153 0.52 6.37 4.00
N ALA A 154 0.77 6.20 5.30
CA ALA A 154 -0.25 6.27 6.34
C ALA A 154 -0.87 7.70 6.42
N ASP A 155 -0.03 8.72 6.36
CA ASP A 155 -0.48 10.12 6.33
C ASP A 155 -1.25 10.46 5.05
N ALA A 156 -0.74 10.02 3.89
CA ALA A 156 -1.38 10.25 2.59
C ALA A 156 -2.76 9.57 2.46
N THR A 157 -2.93 8.38 3.05
CA THR A 157 -4.23 7.68 3.07
C THR A 157 -5.22 8.34 4.04
N THR A 158 -4.74 8.87 5.17
CA THR A 158 -5.57 9.56 6.16
C THR A 158 -6.05 10.93 5.67
N THR A 159 -5.20 11.71 4.98
CA THR A 159 -5.61 12.99 4.38
C THR A 159 -6.61 12.80 3.24
N ALA A 160 -6.44 11.75 2.43
CA ALA A 160 -7.38 11.38 1.37
C ALA A 160 -8.78 11.05 1.92
N ALA A 161 -8.85 10.43 3.11
CA ALA A 161 -10.09 10.10 3.79
C ALA A 161 -10.84 11.32 4.37
N GLN A 162 -10.12 12.35 4.83
CA GLN A 162 -10.71 13.53 5.46
C GLN A 162 -11.32 14.52 4.47
N HIS A 163 -10.79 14.63 3.25
CA HIS A 163 -11.29 15.57 2.24
C HIS A 163 -12.41 14.98 1.38
N ALA A 164 -12.94 13.79 1.71
CA ALA A 164 -13.87 13.02 0.84
C ALA A 164 -15.30 13.56 0.84
N GLY A 165 -15.50 14.75 1.41
CA GLY A 165 -16.77 15.47 1.47
C GLY A 165 -16.78 16.86 0.82
N ASP A 166 -15.68 17.30 0.19
CA ASP A 166 -15.63 18.55 -0.58
C ASP A 166 -15.40 18.22 -2.06
N ASP A 167 -16.42 18.48 -2.89
CA ASP A 167 -16.60 17.99 -4.27
C ASP A 167 -15.78 18.73 -5.36
N ASP A 168 -14.92 19.70 -5.01
CA ASP A 168 -14.37 20.63 -6.01
C ASP A 168 -12.87 20.47 -6.38
N ASP A 169 -12.09 19.62 -5.70
CA ASP A 169 -10.65 19.43 -6.02
C ASP A 169 -10.22 17.94 -6.02
N GLU A 170 -10.64 17.18 -7.03
CA GLU A 170 -10.26 15.76 -7.21
C GLU A 170 -8.85 15.54 -7.82
N ASP A 171 -8.21 16.58 -8.33
CA ASP A 171 -6.95 16.47 -9.10
C ASP A 171 -5.69 16.24 -8.23
N GLU A 172 -5.72 16.54 -6.94
CA GLU A 172 -4.55 16.45 -6.05
C GLU A 172 -4.48 15.13 -5.23
N ARG A 173 -5.47 14.24 -5.43
CA ARG A 173 -5.66 13.03 -4.60
C ARG A 173 -4.81 11.81 -4.95
N LEU A 174 -4.14 11.81 -6.10
CA LEU A 174 -3.70 10.56 -6.73
C LEU A 174 -2.26 10.58 -7.30
N PRO A 175 -1.21 10.74 -6.45
CA PRO A 175 0.08 10.19 -6.86
C PRO A 175 0.78 9.33 -5.80
N ALA A 176 0.07 8.78 -4.79
CA ALA A 176 0.71 7.90 -3.80
C ALA A 176 1.36 6.67 -4.46
N ALA A 177 0.66 5.91 -5.30
CA ALA A 177 1.23 4.66 -5.85
C ALA A 177 2.36 4.87 -6.87
N SER A 178 2.26 5.89 -7.74
CA SER A 178 3.32 6.16 -8.72
C SER A 178 4.57 6.73 -8.06
N GLN A 179 4.41 7.59 -7.04
CA GLN A 179 5.51 8.05 -6.21
C GLN A 179 6.13 6.89 -5.43
N LEU A 180 5.33 5.95 -4.92
CA LEU A 180 5.82 4.78 -4.21
C LEU A 180 6.65 3.87 -5.13
N LEU A 181 6.14 3.56 -6.32
CA LEU A 181 6.85 2.81 -7.34
C LEU A 181 8.15 3.52 -7.75
N MET A 182 8.12 4.85 -7.87
CA MET A 182 9.29 5.64 -8.23
C MET A 182 10.35 5.63 -7.12
N GLU A 183 9.96 5.90 -5.89
CA GLU A 183 10.86 5.93 -4.75
C GLU A 183 11.51 4.56 -4.52
N LEU A 184 10.73 3.47 -4.57
CA LEU A 184 11.26 2.12 -4.43
C LEU A 184 12.16 1.72 -5.61
N HIS A 185 11.84 2.14 -6.83
CA HIS A 185 12.70 1.92 -7.99
C HIS A 185 14.04 2.66 -7.85
N GLU A 186 14.02 3.92 -7.42
CA GLU A 186 15.24 4.68 -7.16
C GLU A 186 16.06 4.03 -6.05
N ALA A 187 15.44 3.68 -4.92
CA ALA A 187 16.08 2.98 -3.81
C ALA A 187 16.69 1.64 -4.26
N SER A 188 16.00 0.87 -5.10
CA SER A 188 16.51 -0.39 -5.65
C SER A 188 17.74 -0.22 -6.54
N CYS A 189 17.98 0.99 -7.06
CA CYS A 189 19.14 1.29 -7.90
C CYS A 189 20.31 1.89 -7.11
N THR A 190 20.03 2.82 -6.19
CA THR A 190 21.04 3.74 -5.63
C THR A 190 21.30 3.59 -4.13
N ALA A 191 20.47 2.85 -3.40
CA ALA A 191 20.60 2.71 -1.96
C ALA A 191 21.81 1.89 -1.50
N ALA A 192 22.14 2.01 -0.21
CA ALA A 192 23.06 1.10 0.47
C ALA A 192 22.55 -0.35 0.41
N PRO A 193 23.43 -1.37 0.35
CA PRO A 193 23.04 -2.74 0.02
C PRO A 193 21.89 -3.32 0.87
N PRO A 194 21.87 -3.18 2.22
CA PRO A 194 20.78 -3.75 3.03
C PRO A 194 19.40 -3.15 2.69
N TRP A 195 19.35 -1.85 2.42
CA TRP A 195 18.11 -1.19 2.02
C TRP A 195 17.75 -1.48 0.56
N LYS A 196 18.75 -1.57 -0.31
CA LYS A 196 18.56 -1.88 -1.74
C LYS A 196 17.86 -3.22 -1.95
N ASP A 197 18.28 -4.26 -1.23
CA ASP A 197 17.71 -5.59 -1.34
C ASP A 197 16.24 -5.61 -0.88
N VAL A 198 15.96 -4.93 0.23
CA VAL A 198 14.59 -4.76 0.75
C VAL A 198 13.73 -3.95 -0.21
N ALA A 199 14.23 -2.81 -0.71
CA ALA A 199 13.51 -1.97 -1.66
C ALA A 199 13.18 -2.72 -2.97
N SER A 200 14.09 -3.57 -3.44
CA SER A 200 13.87 -4.44 -4.61
C SER A 200 12.74 -5.45 -4.38
N ARG A 201 12.68 -6.05 -3.18
CA ARG A 201 11.60 -6.99 -2.81
C ARG A 201 10.26 -6.29 -2.69
N LEU A 202 10.22 -5.13 -2.03
CA LEU A 202 9.01 -4.30 -1.97
C LEU A 202 8.55 -3.92 -3.38
N LEU A 203 9.46 -3.44 -4.23
CA LEU A 203 9.15 -3.07 -5.60
C LEU A 203 8.58 -4.24 -6.40
N TRP A 204 9.06 -5.47 -6.16
CA TRP A 204 8.52 -6.66 -6.79
C TRP A 204 7.03 -6.86 -6.46
N HIS A 205 6.64 -6.75 -5.18
CA HIS A 205 5.24 -6.86 -4.73
C HIS A 205 4.33 -5.84 -5.44
N LEU A 206 4.76 -4.58 -5.48
CA LEU A 206 4.00 -3.51 -6.12
C LEU A 206 3.93 -3.69 -7.64
N THR A 207 4.99 -4.22 -8.24
CA THR A 207 5.01 -4.53 -9.68
C THR A 207 4.01 -5.64 -10.00
N GLN A 208 3.75 -6.60 -9.10
CA GLN A 208 2.69 -7.59 -9.31
C GLN A 208 1.30 -6.96 -9.40
N VAL A 209 1.00 -5.98 -8.55
CA VAL A 209 -0.26 -5.21 -8.61
C VAL A 209 -0.36 -4.46 -9.94
N PHE A 210 0.70 -3.77 -10.32
CA PHE A 210 0.78 -3.05 -11.59
C PHE A 210 0.57 -3.95 -12.81
N LEU A 211 1.22 -5.12 -12.83
CA LEU A 211 1.09 -6.09 -13.91
C LEU A 211 -0.32 -6.69 -13.95
N ARG A 212 -0.95 -6.93 -12.80
CA ARG A 212 -2.33 -7.41 -12.71
C ARG A 212 -3.32 -6.39 -13.25
N GLN A 213 -3.16 -5.11 -12.89
CA GLN A 213 -3.97 -4.02 -13.45
C GLN A 213 -3.76 -3.89 -14.97
N THR A 214 -2.50 -3.96 -15.42
CA THR A 214 -2.15 -3.93 -16.84
C THR A 214 -2.79 -5.11 -17.60
N TYR A 215 -2.73 -6.31 -17.03
CA TYR A 215 -3.32 -7.51 -17.62
C TYR A 215 -4.84 -7.40 -17.71
N ALA A 216 -5.53 -7.01 -16.63
CA ALA A 216 -6.97 -6.83 -16.63
C ALA A 216 -7.42 -5.77 -17.66
N TRP A 217 -6.64 -4.69 -17.82
CA TRP A 217 -6.91 -3.69 -18.82
C TRP A 217 -6.69 -4.20 -20.25
N VAL A 218 -5.52 -4.77 -20.53
CA VAL A 218 -5.14 -5.17 -21.90
C VAL A 218 -5.87 -6.44 -22.36
N ALA A 219 -6.12 -7.40 -21.47
CA ALA A 219 -6.78 -8.66 -21.83
C ALA A 219 -8.31 -8.57 -21.73
N HIS A 220 -8.83 -7.75 -20.83
CA HIS A 220 -10.26 -7.72 -20.52
C HIS A 220 -10.92 -6.34 -20.71
N GLY A 221 -10.16 -5.26 -20.90
CA GLY A 221 -10.73 -3.91 -20.98
C GLY A 221 -11.35 -3.46 -19.65
N GLU A 222 -10.88 -4.02 -18.53
CA GLU A 222 -11.40 -3.79 -17.19
C GLU A 222 -10.39 -3.02 -16.34
N LEU A 223 -10.85 -1.95 -15.69
CA LEU A 223 -10.05 -1.17 -14.74
C LEU A 223 -10.37 -1.69 -13.33
N LEU A 224 -9.37 -2.23 -12.64
CA LEU A 224 -9.52 -2.86 -11.32
C LEU A 224 -9.59 -1.85 -10.15
N GLY A 225 -9.66 -0.55 -10.44
CA GLY A 225 -9.60 0.51 -9.42
C GLY A 225 -8.18 0.73 -8.86
N GLY A 226 -8.03 1.78 -8.05
CA GLY A 226 -6.74 2.24 -7.51
C GLY A 226 -5.94 3.11 -8.48
N ALA A 227 -4.74 3.52 -8.08
CA ALA A 227 -3.88 4.39 -8.86
C ALA A 227 -3.27 3.66 -10.08
N PHE A 228 -3.86 3.84 -11.26
CA PHE A 228 -3.37 3.33 -12.54
C PHE A 228 -3.26 4.46 -13.57
N PHE A 229 -2.26 4.39 -14.45
CA PHE A 229 -1.99 5.46 -15.42
C PHE A 229 -3.01 5.57 -16.56
N VAL A 230 -3.97 4.64 -16.63
CA VAL A 230 -5.17 4.77 -17.46
C VAL A 230 -6.36 4.98 -16.56
N ALA A 231 -7.07 6.08 -16.76
CA ALA A 231 -8.28 6.41 -16.00
C ALA A 231 -9.44 6.76 -16.95
N PRO A 232 -10.70 6.59 -16.53
CA PRO A 232 -11.84 7.16 -17.25
C PRO A 232 -11.66 8.69 -17.37
N SER A 233 -12.06 9.25 -18.50
CA SER A 233 -12.03 10.70 -18.70
C SER A 233 -13.22 11.37 -18.00
N ASP A 234 -13.00 12.44 -17.23
CA ASP A 234 -14.04 13.10 -16.41
C ASP A 234 -15.20 13.67 -17.26
N GLY A 235 -14.90 14.11 -18.49
CA GLY A 235 -15.89 14.59 -19.45
C GLY A 235 -16.68 13.48 -20.16
N SER A 236 -16.22 12.24 -20.07
CA SER A 236 -16.71 11.13 -20.88
C SER A 236 -17.83 10.34 -20.23
N ALA A 237 -17.78 10.16 -18.92
CA ALA A 237 -18.91 9.60 -18.18
C ALA A 237 -20.18 10.43 -18.42
N LYS A 238 -20.06 11.76 -18.29
CA LYS A 238 -21.13 12.72 -18.60
C LYS A 238 -21.51 12.71 -20.08
N SER A 239 -20.56 12.63 -21.01
CA SER A 239 -20.87 12.58 -22.46
C SER A 239 -21.51 11.24 -22.90
N LEU A 240 -21.16 10.11 -22.29
CA LEU A 240 -21.77 8.80 -22.52
C LEU A 240 -23.18 8.69 -21.93
N GLU A 241 -23.44 9.38 -20.82
CA GLU A 241 -24.77 9.55 -20.23
C GLU A 241 -25.65 10.51 -21.04
N LEU A 242 -25.07 11.60 -21.57
CA LEU A 242 -25.76 12.59 -22.42
C LEU A 242 -26.01 12.08 -23.85
N LEU A 243 -25.26 11.07 -24.31
CA LEU A 243 -25.60 10.32 -25.51
C LEU A 243 -26.89 9.54 -25.24
N ASP A 244 -27.99 10.11 -25.74
CA ASP A 244 -29.36 9.62 -25.63
C ASP A 244 -29.44 8.09 -25.73
N ALA A 245 -30.33 7.47 -24.95
CA ALA A 245 -30.52 6.01 -24.97
C ALA A 245 -30.95 5.48 -26.36
N SER A 246 -31.31 6.39 -27.28
CA SER A 246 -31.57 6.16 -28.70
C SER A 246 -30.32 6.07 -29.59
N ALA A 247 -29.15 6.55 -29.12
CA ALA A 247 -27.90 6.47 -29.86
C ALA A 247 -27.48 5.00 -30.03
N GLY A 248 -27.41 4.56 -31.29
CA GLY A 248 -27.05 3.18 -31.63
C GLY A 248 -25.71 2.78 -31.00
N ALA A 249 -25.56 1.48 -30.70
CA ALA A 249 -24.39 0.93 -30.03
C ALA A 249 -23.05 1.26 -30.73
N SER A 250 -23.08 1.51 -32.03
CA SER A 250 -21.92 1.99 -32.79
C SER A 250 -21.48 3.40 -32.38
N ALA A 251 -22.41 4.35 -32.17
CA ALA A 251 -22.09 5.72 -31.77
C ALA A 251 -21.51 5.79 -30.35
N ARG A 252 -22.04 4.99 -29.41
CA ARG A 252 -21.49 4.87 -28.05
C ARG A 252 -20.08 4.28 -28.05
N ALA A 253 -19.81 3.27 -28.86
CA ALA A 253 -18.47 2.70 -29.00
C ALA A 253 -17.47 3.68 -29.62
N THR A 254 -17.89 4.49 -30.60
CA THR A 254 -17.04 5.55 -31.16
C THR A 254 -16.72 6.62 -30.12
N ALA A 255 -17.70 7.03 -29.31
CA ALA A 255 -17.47 7.97 -28.21
C ALA A 255 -16.53 7.39 -27.14
N GLU A 256 -16.79 6.16 -26.67
CA GLU A 256 -15.94 5.47 -25.70
C GLU A 256 -14.50 5.26 -26.21
N TRP A 257 -14.32 5.01 -27.52
CA TRP A 257 -13.01 4.90 -28.14
C TRP A 257 -12.22 6.22 -28.09
N HIS A 258 -12.86 7.32 -28.48
CA HIS A 258 -12.18 8.61 -28.68
C HIS A 258 -12.00 9.41 -27.40
N SER A 259 -12.96 9.35 -26.48
CA SER A 259 -12.95 10.16 -25.27
C SER A 259 -13.21 9.35 -23.99
N GLY A 260 -13.32 8.02 -24.03
CA GLY A 260 -13.60 7.19 -22.84
C GLY A 260 -12.56 7.25 -21.73
N PHE A 261 -11.29 7.42 -22.11
CA PHE A 261 -10.15 7.19 -21.24
C PHE A 261 -9.02 8.17 -21.52
N ASP A 262 -8.27 8.50 -20.47
CA ASP A 262 -7.08 9.34 -20.54
C ASP A 262 -5.86 8.65 -19.95
N LEU A 263 -4.70 9.02 -20.49
CA LEU A 263 -3.40 8.60 -20.00
C LEU A 263 -2.91 9.65 -18.99
N LYS A 264 -2.88 9.29 -17.70
CA LYS A 264 -2.34 10.14 -16.63
C LYS A 264 -0.83 10.01 -16.58
N ALA A 265 -0.12 10.95 -17.21
CA ALA A 265 1.35 10.92 -17.31
C ALA A 265 2.05 10.90 -15.94
N SER A 266 1.48 11.55 -14.92
CA SER A 266 1.95 11.56 -13.53
C SER A 266 1.90 10.19 -12.84
N LEU A 267 1.09 9.26 -13.36
CA LEU A 267 0.91 7.92 -12.82
C LEU A 267 1.74 6.86 -13.55
N VAL A 268 2.44 7.22 -14.64
CA VAL A 268 3.27 6.27 -15.39
C VAL A 268 4.52 5.93 -14.57
N PRO A 269 4.76 4.65 -14.23
CA PRO A 269 5.95 4.29 -13.46
C PRO A 269 7.24 4.59 -14.25
N PRO A 270 8.35 4.94 -13.58
CA PRO A 270 9.56 5.42 -14.26
C PRO A 270 10.24 4.36 -15.14
N PHE A 271 10.02 3.08 -14.87
CA PHE A 271 10.52 1.96 -15.67
C PHE A 271 9.64 1.66 -16.89
N VAL A 272 8.50 2.32 -17.04
CA VAL A 272 7.59 2.17 -18.18
C VAL A 272 7.82 3.31 -19.16
N SER A 273 8.29 2.99 -20.37
CA SER A 273 8.45 3.99 -21.42
C SER A 273 7.08 4.60 -21.82
N THR A 274 7.07 5.87 -22.22
CA THR A 274 5.87 6.54 -22.73
C THR A 274 5.24 5.76 -23.90
N ARG A 275 6.06 5.15 -24.76
CA ARG A 275 5.58 4.30 -25.85
C ARG A 275 4.84 3.05 -25.34
N ALA A 276 5.36 2.40 -24.31
CA ALA A 276 4.71 1.25 -23.69
C ALA A 276 3.39 1.66 -23.01
N ALA A 277 3.39 2.78 -22.27
CA ALA A 277 2.18 3.32 -21.65
C ALA A 277 1.09 3.63 -22.69
N SER A 278 1.45 4.29 -23.80
CA SER A 278 0.54 4.54 -24.92
C SER A 278 0.02 3.26 -25.57
N ALA A 279 0.88 2.25 -25.75
CA ALA A 279 0.47 0.96 -26.31
C ALA A 279 -0.52 0.22 -25.39
N VAL A 280 -0.28 0.21 -24.07
CA VAL A 280 -1.19 -0.36 -23.07
C VAL A 280 -2.53 0.36 -23.06
N SER A 281 -2.53 1.70 -23.08
CA SER A 281 -3.74 2.51 -23.17
C SER A 281 -4.55 2.17 -24.42
N PHE A 282 -3.90 2.14 -25.59
CA PHE A 282 -4.54 1.79 -26.86
C PHE A 282 -5.12 0.38 -26.87
N ALA A 283 -4.35 -0.61 -26.44
CA ALA A 283 -4.77 -2.02 -26.46
C ALA A 283 -6.02 -2.26 -25.59
N GLY A 284 -6.03 -1.74 -24.35
CA GLY A 284 -7.18 -1.93 -23.48
C GLY A 284 -8.43 -1.17 -23.94
N ARG A 285 -8.29 0.03 -24.54
CA ARG A 285 -9.42 0.72 -25.19
C ARG A 285 -10.03 -0.13 -26.30
N ALA A 286 -9.20 -0.77 -27.12
CA ALA A 286 -9.67 -1.59 -28.24
C ALA A 286 -10.45 -2.80 -27.74
N ILE A 287 -9.90 -3.52 -26.75
CA ILE A 287 -10.58 -4.67 -26.15
C ILE A 287 -11.89 -4.26 -25.49
N ARG A 288 -11.92 -3.14 -24.77
CA ARG A 288 -13.14 -2.67 -24.10
C ARG A 288 -14.26 -2.38 -25.09
N VAL A 289 -13.96 -1.66 -26.17
CA VAL A 289 -14.93 -1.35 -27.24
C VAL A 289 -15.44 -2.63 -27.91
N LEU A 290 -14.55 -3.58 -28.23
CA LEU A 290 -14.93 -4.86 -28.84
C LEU A 290 -15.84 -5.69 -27.93
N ARG A 291 -15.55 -5.75 -26.63
CA ARG A 291 -16.40 -6.46 -25.66
C ARG A 291 -17.76 -5.80 -25.49
N HIS A 292 -17.82 -4.48 -25.53
CA HIS A 292 -19.11 -3.76 -25.50
C HIS A 292 -19.97 -4.12 -26.71
N GLN A 293 -19.39 -4.19 -27.92
CA GLN A 293 -20.09 -4.62 -29.14
C GLN A 293 -20.59 -6.06 -29.05
N GLN A 294 -19.76 -6.99 -28.56
CA GLN A 294 -20.16 -8.40 -28.38
C GLN A 294 -21.34 -8.54 -27.42
N ARG A 295 -21.35 -7.82 -26.29
CA ARG A 295 -22.45 -7.85 -25.32
C ARG A 295 -23.76 -7.33 -25.91
N VAL A 296 -23.71 -6.23 -26.69
CA VAL A 296 -24.90 -5.69 -27.36
C VAL A 296 -25.44 -6.67 -28.40
N ASN A 297 -24.57 -7.25 -29.24
CA ASN A 297 -24.99 -8.20 -30.28
C ASN A 297 -25.65 -9.45 -29.68
N VAL A 298 -25.14 -9.99 -28.57
CA VAL A 298 -25.74 -11.12 -27.85
C VAL A 298 -27.11 -10.74 -27.25
N ALA A 299 -27.25 -9.54 -26.67
CA ALA A 299 -28.51 -9.07 -26.11
C ALA A 299 -29.59 -8.84 -27.18
N GLN A 300 -29.18 -8.38 -28.38
CA GLN A 300 -30.09 -8.13 -29.49
C GLN A 300 -30.51 -9.43 -30.19
N GLY A 301 -29.61 -10.42 -30.33
CA GLY A 301 -29.94 -11.74 -30.85
C GLY A 301 -30.92 -12.54 -29.96
N ARG A 302 -30.88 -12.33 -28.64
CA ARG A 302 -31.82 -12.99 -27.71
C ARG A 302 -33.25 -12.44 -27.78
N ARG A 303 -33.44 -11.18 -28.21
CA ARG A 303 -34.78 -10.57 -28.40
C ARG A 303 -35.49 -11.02 -29.67
N VAL A 304 -34.76 -11.53 -30.66
CA VAL A 304 -35.33 -11.99 -31.94
C VAL A 304 -35.81 -13.46 -31.86
N GLY A 305 -35.42 -14.20 -30.80
CA GLY A 305 -35.76 -15.62 -30.64
C GLY A 305 -37.04 -15.95 -29.85
N ASP A 306 -37.65 -14.97 -29.16
CA ASP A 306 -38.84 -15.20 -28.29
C ASP A 306 -40.16 -14.69 -28.92
N GLY A 307 -40.17 -14.41 -30.22
CA GLY A 307 -41.31 -13.81 -30.90
C GLY A 307 -41.71 -14.55 -32.18
N ASP A 308 -41.94 -15.86 -32.12
CA ASP A 308 -42.70 -16.58 -33.15
C ASP A 308 -43.22 -17.90 -32.57
N GLY A 309 -44.45 -17.87 -32.06
CA GLY A 309 -45.10 -19.04 -31.50
C GLY A 309 -46.49 -18.78 -30.96
N ASP A 310 -47.33 -18.02 -31.67
CA ASP A 310 -48.78 -18.10 -31.51
C ASP A 310 -49.48 -17.49 -32.74
N GLY A 311 -50.01 -18.37 -33.60
CA GLY A 311 -50.84 -17.98 -34.72
C GLY A 311 -50.93 -19.06 -35.80
N ASP A 312 -51.70 -20.13 -35.57
CA ASP A 312 -53.00 -20.29 -36.27
C ASP A 312 -53.68 -21.60 -35.81
N GLY A 313 -54.95 -21.47 -35.40
CA GLY A 313 -55.90 -22.53 -35.08
C GLY A 313 -57.31 -22.02 -35.36
#